data_AF-A0A419WIJ0-F1
#
_entry.id   AF-A0A419WIJ0-F1
#
_cell.length_a   1.000
_cell.length_b   1.000
_cell.length_c   1.000
_cell.angle_alpha   90.00
_cell.angle_beta   90.00
_cell.angle_gamma   90.00
#
_symmetry.space_group_name_H-M   'P 1'
#
loop_
_entity.id
_entity.type
_entity.pdbx_description
1 polymer ?
#
loop_
_entity_poly.entity_id
_entity_poly.type
_entity_poly.pdbx_seq_one_letter_code
_entity_poly.pdbx_strand_id
1 'polypeptide(L)'
;MQSLEAELDGARELSVDDLADAIESIGFECTRCGACCTGHGDEDHTATVFPDEARRLEDAAVDTDVTDGAVTLGKTDLVPPAAEREWRDVARPMPYGLADGDDGLEGETFEWALQTDGCGDCVFYAEDDDGTGACVAHEDRPLICRTYPFSVGFAGTSQPMGETVDSVALGAQGSAGSVGGADDTGDEGAGEAGVVHAHECEGLGRDIAREDAEDLARALKERAVRELEEAIAVRDNYAPANPDAGEVVVHDSEGAKRIDGTPLEADTETGSEGDRR
;
A
#
# COMPACT_ATOMS: atom_id res chain seq x y z
N MET A 1 1.71 -22.63 -4.87
CA MET A 1 2.27 -21.31 -4.54
C MET A 1 3.51 -21.15 -5.40
N GLN A 2 3.53 -20.13 -6.25
CA GLN A 2 4.69 -19.81 -7.07
C GLN A 2 5.75 -19.10 -6.20
N SER A 3 6.98 -18.92 -6.68
CA SER A 3 7.94 -18.08 -5.96
C SER A 3 7.64 -16.60 -6.22
N LEU A 4 8.07 -15.71 -5.32
CA LEU A 4 7.91 -14.27 -5.49
C LEU A 4 8.53 -13.77 -6.81
N GLU A 5 9.64 -14.37 -7.24
CA GLU A 5 10.28 -14.04 -8.52
C GLU A 5 9.40 -14.42 -9.71
N ALA A 6 8.74 -15.58 -9.67
CA ALA A 6 7.83 -16.00 -10.73
C ALA A 6 6.57 -15.11 -10.77
N GLU A 7 6.07 -14.69 -9.60
CA GLU A 7 4.97 -13.72 -9.51
C GLU A 7 5.40 -12.35 -10.03
N LEU A 8 6.62 -11.89 -9.73
CA LEU A 8 7.17 -10.63 -10.23
C LEU A 8 7.29 -10.62 -11.76
N ASP A 9 7.77 -11.72 -12.34
CA ASP A 9 7.80 -11.88 -13.79
C ASP A 9 6.38 -11.81 -14.38
N GLY A 10 5.40 -12.48 -13.75
CA GLY A 10 3.99 -12.40 -14.13
C GLY A 10 3.41 -10.97 -14.04
N ALA A 11 3.69 -10.24 -12.97
CA ALA A 11 3.25 -8.85 -12.79
C ALA A 11 3.84 -7.92 -13.87
N ARG A 12 5.10 -8.14 -14.26
CA ARG A 12 5.76 -7.39 -15.35
C ARG A 12 5.15 -7.67 -16.70
N GLU A 13 4.61 -8.87 -16.91
CA GLU A 13 3.97 -9.29 -18.16
C GLU A 13 2.52 -8.82 -18.32
N LEU A 14 1.88 -8.31 -17.26
CA LEU A 14 0.50 -7.80 -17.32
C LEU A 14 0.30 -6.78 -18.46
N SER A 15 -0.76 -6.97 -19.25
CA SER A 15 -1.18 -6.01 -20.27
C SER A 15 -1.91 -4.84 -19.61
N VAL A 16 -1.44 -3.61 -19.87
CA VAL A 16 -2.14 -2.40 -19.43
C VAL A 16 -3.52 -2.31 -20.07
N ASP A 17 -3.64 -2.71 -21.34
CA ASP A 17 -4.91 -2.66 -22.07
C ASP A 17 -5.93 -3.65 -21.46
N ASP A 18 -5.49 -4.86 -21.09
CA ASP A 18 -6.38 -5.87 -20.48
C ASP A 18 -6.80 -5.44 -19.06
N LEU A 19 -5.89 -4.81 -18.31
CA LEU A 19 -6.20 -4.22 -17.01
C LEU A 19 -7.21 -3.07 -17.15
N ALA A 20 -7.04 -2.20 -18.15
CA ALA A 20 -7.95 -1.11 -18.44
C ALA A 20 -9.34 -1.63 -18.86
N ASP A 21 -9.41 -2.68 -19.68
CA ASP A 21 -10.66 -3.35 -20.04
C ASP A 21 -11.39 -3.92 -18.80
N ALA A 22 -10.64 -4.52 -17.87
CA ALA A 22 -11.20 -5.02 -16.61
C ALA A 22 -11.74 -3.88 -15.73
N ILE A 23 -10.95 -2.81 -15.57
CA ILE A 23 -11.34 -1.62 -14.79
C ILE A 23 -12.58 -0.95 -15.40
N GLU A 24 -12.63 -0.76 -16.71
CA GLU A 24 -13.81 -0.21 -17.39
C GLU A 24 -15.05 -1.09 -17.23
N SER A 25 -14.87 -2.41 -17.32
CA SER A 25 -15.96 -3.37 -17.14
C SER A 25 -16.55 -3.31 -15.73
N ILE A 26 -15.73 -3.06 -14.71
CA ILE A 26 -16.18 -2.91 -13.32
C ILE A 26 -16.80 -1.51 -13.11
N GLY A 27 -16.20 -0.49 -13.70
CA GLY A 27 -16.61 0.90 -13.59
C GLY A 27 -16.20 1.54 -12.26
N PHE A 28 -15.68 2.76 -12.30
CA PHE A 28 -15.25 3.48 -11.11
C PHE A 28 -15.16 5.00 -11.32
N GLU A 29 -15.68 5.76 -10.36
CA GLU A 29 -15.42 7.20 -10.24
C GLU A 29 -15.23 7.53 -8.76
N CYS A 30 -14.06 8.08 -8.39
CA CYS A 30 -13.80 8.51 -7.01
C CYS A 30 -14.73 9.68 -6.64
N THR A 31 -15.62 9.46 -5.67
CA THR A 31 -16.56 10.48 -5.19
C THR A 31 -15.98 11.39 -4.10
N ARG A 32 -14.72 11.18 -3.72
CA ARG A 32 -14.05 11.89 -2.63
C ARG A 32 -14.82 11.80 -1.29
N CYS A 33 -15.45 10.66 -1.02
CA CYS A 33 -16.21 10.45 0.23
C CYS A 33 -15.34 10.27 1.49
N GLY A 34 -14.03 10.14 1.36
CA GLY A 34 -13.11 9.99 2.50
C GLY A 34 -13.11 8.61 3.18
N ALA A 35 -14.05 7.73 2.87
CA ALA A 35 -14.22 6.44 3.56
C ALA A 35 -12.96 5.54 3.54
N CYS A 36 -12.16 5.60 2.48
CA CYS A 36 -10.90 4.85 2.38
C CYS A 36 -9.71 5.50 3.10
N CYS A 37 -9.86 6.74 3.57
CA CYS A 37 -8.85 7.50 4.31
C CYS A 37 -9.16 7.56 5.82
N THR A 38 -10.37 7.18 6.22
CA THR A 38 -10.83 7.22 7.60
C THR A 38 -10.73 5.85 8.27
N GLY A 39 -10.54 5.84 9.59
CA GLY A 39 -10.64 4.61 10.39
C GLY A 39 -12.05 3.99 10.33
N HIS A 40 -12.15 2.69 10.57
CA HIS A 40 -13.43 1.98 10.61
C HIS A 40 -13.68 1.34 11.98
N GLY A 41 -14.60 1.91 12.75
CA GLY A 41 -14.92 1.42 14.09
C GLY A 41 -13.75 1.62 15.05
N ASP A 42 -13.20 0.52 15.56
CA ASP A 42 -12.04 0.52 16.46
C ASP A 42 -10.72 0.27 15.70
N GLU A 43 -10.77 0.16 14.36
CA GLU A 43 -9.61 -0.07 13.51
C GLU A 43 -9.20 1.22 12.81
N ASP A 44 -7.96 1.65 13.06
CA ASP A 44 -7.36 2.78 12.35
C ASP A 44 -7.24 2.50 10.85
N HIS A 45 -7.06 3.55 10.06
CA HIS A 45 -6.62 3.44 8.67
C HIS A 45 -5.25 2.75 8.54
N THR A 46 -5.12 1.79 7.62
CA THR A 46 -3.95 0.88 7.47
C THR A 46 -3.39 0.81 6.04
N ALA A 47 -3.45 1.90 5.26
CA ALA A 47 -2.78 1.89 3.96
C ALA A 47 -1.26 1.77 4.10
N THR A 48 -0.69 0.74 3.46
CA THR A 48 0.76 0.51 3.42
C THR A 48 1.47 1.63 2.67
N VAL A 49 2.72 1.89 3.04
CA VAL A 49 3.57 2.87 2.36
C VAL A 49 4.99 2.33 2.24
N PHE A 50 5.59 2.41 1.05
CA PHE A 50 6.98 2.00 0.87
C PHE A 50 7.97 3.05 1.37
N PRO A 51 9.23 2.69 1.66
CA PRO A 51 10.18 3.65 2.22
C PRO A 51 10.45 4.87 1.33
N ASP A 52 10.46 4.70 0.01
CA ASP A 52 10.59 5.81 -0.94
C ASP A 52 9.30 6.64 -1.07
N GLU A 53 8.13 6.02 -0.95
CA GLU A 53 6.84 6.72 -0.87
C GLU A 53 6.72 7.57 0.39
N ALA A 54 7.14 7.06 1.53
CA ALA A 54 7.16 7.81 2.78
C ALA A 54 8.06 9.04 2.65
N ARG A 55 9.27 8.90 2.09
CA ARG A 55 10.15 10.07 1.84
C ARG A 55 9.57 11.06 0.85
N ARG A 56 8.91 10.58 -0.21
CA ARG A 56 8.21 11.49 -1.13
C ARG A 56 7.12 12.27 -0.40
N LEU A 57 6.39 11.63 0.49
CA LEU A 57 5.41 12.28 1.35
C LEU A 57 6.05 13.17 2.42
N GLU A 58 7.27 12.92 2.89
CA GLU A 58 7.99 13.86 3.76
C GLU A 58 8.23 15.19 3.02
N ASP A 59 8.63 15.12 1.75
CA ASP A 59 8.94 16.28 0.91
C ASP A 59 7.71 16.90 0.21
N ALA A 60 6.56 16.21 0.21
CA ALA A 60 5.39 16.59 -0.56
C ALA A 60 4.81 17.95 -0.12
N ALA A 61 4.47 18.79 -1.11
CA ALA A 61 3.70 19.99 -0.86
C ALA A 61 2.28 19.61 -0.39
N VAL A 62 1.71 20.44 0.48
CA VAL A 62 0.30 20.32 0.89
C VAL A 62 -0.53 21.36 0.18
N ASP A 63 -1.73 20.97 -0.21
CA ASP A 63 -2.77 21.90 -0.67
C ASP A 63 -3.16 22.80 0.51
N THR A 64 -2.73 24.05 0.44
CA THR A 64 -2.96 25.03 1.49
C THR A 64 -4.43 25.44 1.58
N ASP A 65 -5.17 25.42 0.47
CA ASP A 65 -6.59 25.78 0.49
C ASP A 65 -7.39 24.71 1.23
N VAL A 66 -7.08 23.43 0.97
CA VAL A 66 -7.67 22.30 1.70
C VAL A 66 -7.26 22.34 3.18
N THR A 67 -5.98 22.61 3.45
CA THR A 67 -5.44 22.66 4.82
C THR A 67 -6.08 23.77 5.64
N ASP A 68 -6.17 24.99 5.10
CA ASP A 68 -6.75 26.16 5.76
C ASP A 68 -8.25 25.95 6.04
N GLY A 69 -8.96 25.29 5.12
CA GLY A 69 -10.35 24.87 5.31
C GLY A 69 -10.50 23.91 6.49
N ALA A 70 -9.74 22.83 6.52
CA ALA A 70 -9.79 21.84 7.58
C ALA A 70 -9.40 22.40 8.96
N VAL A 71 -8.40 23.30 9.02
CA VAL A 71 -8.03 24.01 10.26
C VAL A 71 -9.18 24.91 10.73
N THR A 72 -9.88 25.57 9.81
CA THR A 72 -11.06 26.38 10.14
C THR A 72 -12.18 25.54 10.75
N LEU A 73 -12.31 24.28 10.32
CA LEU A 73 -13.22 23.28 10.87
C LEU A 73 -12.73 22.63 12.17
N GLY A 74 -11.53 22.98 12.64
CA GLY A 74 -10.98 22.52 13.91
C GLY A 74 -10.16 21.24 13.81
N LYS A 75 -9.77 20.79 12.61
CA LYS A 75 -8.81 19.71 12.46
C LYS A 75 -7.40 20.21 12.81
N THR A 76 -6.85 19.75 13.94
CA THR A 76 -5.55 20.20 14.46
C THR A 76 -4.41 19.22 14.24
N ASP A 77 -4.73 17.97 13.90
CA ASP A 77 -3.79 16.85 13.87
C ASP A 77 -3.44 16.46 12.42
N LEU A 78 -3.48 17.44 11.51
CA LEU A 78 -3.00 17.27 10.14
C LEU A 78 -1.48 17.16 10.10
N VAL A 79 -0.98 16.53 9.04
CA VAL A 79 0.45 16.50 8.75
C VAL A 79 1.04 17.93 8.73
N PRO A 80 2.19 18.18 9.39
CA PRO A 80 2.85 19.47 9.35
C PRO A 80 3.37 19.82 7.94
N PRO A 81 3.73 21.10 7.69
CA PRO A 81 4.38 21.49 6.44
C PRO A 81 5.70 20.73 6.24
N ALA A 82 6.07 20.47 4.98
CA ALA A 82 7.25 19.67 4.62
C ALA A 82 8.56 20.14 5.30
N ALA A 83 8.71 21.43 5.61
CA ALA A 83 9.91 21.97 6.28
C ALA A 83 10.07 21.53 7.75
N GLU A 84 8.98 21.10 8.39
CA GLU A 84 8.94 20.67 9.80
C GLU A 84 8.54 19.19 9.93
N ARG A 85 8.23 18.53 8.81
CA ARG A 85 7.73 17.17 8.76
C ARG A 85 8.86 16.17 8.94
N GLU A 86 8.62 15.19 9.80
CA GLU A 86 9.49 14.07 10.05
C GLU A 86 8.78 12.76 9.68
N TRP A 87 9.54 11.68 9.58
CA TRP A 87 9.04 10.35 9.23
C TRP A 87 7.79 9.94 10.02
N ARG A 88 7.78 10.23 11.33
CA ARG A 88 6.69 9.88 12.24
C ARG A 88 5.41 10.66 11.99
N ASP A 89 5.49 11.78 11.28
CA ASP A 89 4.32 12.52 10.83
C ASP A 89 3.71 11.91 9.57
N VAL A 90 4.42 11.02 8.89
CA VAL A 90 4.01 10.44 7.60
C VAL A 90 3.67 8.97 7.73
N ALA A 91 4.51 8.22 8.44
CA ALA A 91 4.48 6.77 8.51
C ALA A 91 4.61 6.29 9.95
N ARG A 92 3.97 5.16 10.22
CA ARG A 92 4.02 4.44 11.48
C ARG A 92 4.28 2.95 11.23
N PRO A 93 4.83 2.21 12.21
CA PRO A 93 4.91 0.76 12.13
C PRO A 93 3.53 0.15 11.88
N MET A 94 3.43 -0.82 10.97
CA MET A 94 2.22 -1.63 10.86
C MET A 94 1.97 -2.36 12.20
N PRO A 95 0.72 -2.39 12.72
CA PRO A 95 0.45 -2.93 14.06
C PRO A 95 0.66 -4.44 14.19
N TYR A 96 0.76 -5.18 13.09
CA TYR A 96 0.95 -6.63 13.13
C TYR A 96 2.36 -7.00 13.61
N GLY A 97 2.43 -7.94 14.57
CA GLY A 97 3.69 -8.37 15.19
C GLY A 97 4.11 -7.53 16.40
N LEU A 98 3.38 -6.47 16.70
CA LEU A 98 3.64 -5.59 17.85
C LEU A 98 2.67 -5.88 18.99
N ALA A 99 3.11 -5.59 20.22
CA ALA A 99 2.31 -5.78 21.43
C ALA A 99 2.47 -4.58 22.38
N ASP A 100 1.42 -4.30 23.16
CA ASP A 100 1.49 -3.32 24.24
C ASP A 100 2.31 -3.88 25.41
N GLY A 101 3.49 -3.28 25.64
CA GLY A 101 4.34 -3.51 26.80
C GLY A 101 4.17 -2.45 27.90
N ASP A 102 4.87 -2.63 29.01
CA ASP A 102 4.84 -1.70 30.15
C ASP A 102 5.39 -0.31 29.80
N ASP A 103 6.33 -0.25 28.83
CA ASP A 103 7.02 0.96 28.38
C ASP A 103 6.52 1.47 27.01
N GLY A 104 5.39 0.93 26.53
CA GLY A 104 4.80 1.26 25.23
C GLY A 104 4.77 0.09 24.26
N LEU A 105 4.54 0.37 22.98
CA LEU A 105 4.52 -0.63 21.92
C LEU A 105 5.91 -1.26 21.76
N GLU A 106 5.98 -2.58 21.65
CA GLU A 106 7.23 -3.33 21.49
C GLU A 106 7.08 -4.47 20.47
N GLY A 107 8.18 -4.84 19.82
CA GLY A 107 8.25 -5.98 18.90
C GLY A 107 8.83 -5.66 17.53
N GLU A 108 8.62 -6.59 16.59
CA GLU A 108 9.09 -6.49 15.20
C GLU A 108 7.90 -6.52 14.24
N THR A 109 7.93 -5.66 13.21
CA THR A 109 6.96 -5.66 12.10
C THR A 109 7.68 -5.55 10.75
N PHE A 110 6.97 -5.72 9.63
CA PHE A 110 7.56 -5.90 8.29
C PHE A 110 7.17 -4.82 7.27
N GLU A 111 6.47 -3.78 7.70
CA GLU A 111 5.91 -2.79 6.80
C GLU A 111 5.55 -1.51 7.55
N TRP A 112 5.48 -0.43 6.78
CA TRP A 112 5.00 0.87 7.24
C TRP A 112 3.56 1.07 6.80
N ALA A 113 2.76 1.68 7.66
CA ALA A 113 1.45 2.22 7.32
C ALA A 113 1.51 3.75 7.34
N LEU A 114 0.64 4.40 6.57
CA LEU A 114 0.42 5.84 6.71
C LEU A 114 0.03 6.19 8.16
N GLN A 115 0.56 7.31 8.63
CA GLN A 115 0.27 7.82 9.96
C GLN A 115 -1.21 8.22 10.08
N THR A 116 -1.74 8.07 11.29
CA THR A 116 -3.12 8.42 11.62
C THR A 116 -3.19 9.51 12.69
N ASP A 117 -4.28 10.27 12.67
CA ASP A 117 -4.61 11.22 13.73
C ASP A 117 -5.25 10.51 14.94
N GLY A 118 -5.64 11.27 15.96
CA GLY A 118 -6.25 10.73 17.17
C GLY A 118 -7.62 10.07 16.98
N CYS A 119 -8.23 10.21 15.80
CA CYS A 119 -9.47 9.54 15.42
C CYS A 119 -9.22 8.24 14.63
N GLY A 120 -7.96 7.94 14.28
CA GLY A 120 -7.60 6.80 13.45
C GLY A 120 -7.67 7.10 11.95
N ASP A 121 -7.92 8.35 11.56
CA ASP A 121 -7.95 8.76 10.15
C ASP A 121 -6.55 9.10 9.64
N CYS A 122 -6.30 8.93 8.34
CA CYS A 122 -5.05 9.33 7.72
C CYS A 122 -4.73 10.82 7.99
N VAL A 123 -3.51 11.14 8.42
CA VAL A 123 -3.08 12.54 8.71
C VAL A 123 -3.05 13.46 7.48
N PHE A 124 -3.11 12.88 6.28
CA PHE A 124 -3.25 13.63 5.03
C PHE A 124 -4.71 13.87 4.62
N TYR A 125 -5.67 13.27 5.33
CA TYR A 125 -7.08 13.44 5.06
C TYR A 125 -7.62 14.73 5.66
N ALA A 126 -8.28 15.53 4.83
CA ALA A 126 -8.99 16.72 5.20
C ALA A 126 -10.41 16.66 4.61
N GLU A 127 -11.35 17.31 5.27
CA GLU A 127 -12.73 17.45 4.80
C GLU A 127 -13.08 18.93 4.74
N ASP A 128 -13.79 19.36 3.70
CA ASP A 128 -14.30 20.72 3.59
C ASP A 128 -15.64 20.92 4.31
N ASP A 129 -16.14 22.16 4.32
CA ASP A 129 -17.39 22.53 5.01
C ASP A 129 -18.63 21.78 4.47
N ASP A 130 -18.57 21.26 3.25
CA ASP A 130 -19.65 20.53 2.58
C ASP A 130 -19.55 19.00 2.80
N GLY A 131 -18.53 18.53 3.54
CA GLY A 131 -18.29 17.11 3.79
C GLY A 131 -17.51 16.41 2.67
N THR A 132 -16.87 17.17 1.78
CA THR A 132 -16.08 16.60 0.69
C THR A 132 -14.66 16.32 1.17
N GLY A 133 -14.24 15.06 1.07
CA GLY A 133 -12.90 14.63 1.43
C GLY A 133 -11.84 15.09 0.44
N ALA A 134 -10.63 15.32 0.93
CA ALA A 134 -9.46 15.64 0.13
C ALA A 134 -8.20 15.08 0.79
N CYS A 135 -7.26 14.64 -0.06
CA CYS A 135 -5.90 14.36 0.38
C CYS A 135 -5.09 15.64 0.19
N VAL A 136 -4.50 16.18 1.26
CA VAL A 136 -3.69 17.41 1.16
C VAL A 136 -2.43 17.22 0.30
N ALA A 137 -1.96 15.98 0.14
CA ALA A 137 -0.83 15.62 -0.72
C ALA A 137 -1.28 14.76 -1.93
N HIS A 138 -2.40 15.12 -2.56
CA HIS A 138 -3.08 14.29 -3.55
C HIS A 138 -2.18 13.82 -4.72
N GLU A 139 -1.26 14.67 -5.18
CA GLU A 139 -0.33 14.34 -6.27
C GLU A 139 0.70 13.27 -5.86
N ASP A 140 1.10 13.25 -4.60
CA ASP A 140 2.15 12.38 -4.05
C ASP A 140 1.61 11.15 -3.29
N ARG A 141 0.31 10.87 -3.41
CA ARG A 141 -0.34 9.71 -2.78
C ARG A 141 0.43 8.40 -3.04
N PRO A 142 0.55 7.50 -2.05
CA PRO A 142 1.11 6.16 -2.27
C PRO A 142 0.35 5.36 -3.31
N LEU A 143 1.00 4.36 -3.91
CA LEU A 143 0.43 3.50 -4.94
C LEU A 143 -0.85 2.80 -4.46
N ILE A 144 -0.91 2.35 -3.21
CA ILE A 144 -2.13 1.76 -2.64
C ILE A 144 -3.32 2.73 -2.67
N CYS A 145 -3.09 4.01 -2.36
CA CYS A 145 -4.13 5.04 -2.38
C CYS A 145 -4.49 5.49 -3.80
N ARG A 146 -3.53 5.48 -4.74
CA ARG A 146 -3.77 5.81 -6.16
C ARG A 146 -4.58 4.74 -6.89
N THR A 147 -4.45 3.49 -6.45
CA THR A 147 -5.02 2.32 -7.13
C THR A 147 -6.31 1.81 -6.49
N TYR A 148 -6.62 2.24 -5.27
CA TYR A 148 -7.90 1.94 -4.62
C TYR A 148 -9.09 2.37 -5.50
N PRO A 149 -10.12 1.53 -5.68
CA PRO A 149 -10.42 0.31 -4.93
C PRO A 149 -9.93 -0.99 -5.60
N PHE A 150 -8.92 -0.93 -6.47
CA PHE A 150 -8.47 -2.10 -7.23
C PHE A 150 -7.19 -2.72 -6.67
N SER A 151 -7.08 -4.04 -6.81
CA SER A 151 -5.85 -4.82 -6.60
C SER A 151 -5.71 -5.89 -7.67
N VAL A 152 -4.53 -6.49 -7.80
CA VAL A 152 -4.30 -7.65 -8.67
C VAL A 152 -3.95 -8.83 -7.78
N GLY A 153 -4.60 -9.97 -8.00
CA GLY A 153 -4.34 -11.18 -7.24
C GLY A 153 -2.94 -11.72 -7.54
N PHE A 154 -1.97 -11.45 -6.68
CA PHE A 154 -0.74 -12.24 -6.53
C PHE A 154 -0.59 -12.59 -5.05
N ALA A 155 0.15 -13.65 -4.72
CA ALA A 155 0.30 -14.05 -3.31
C ALA A 155 1.18 -13.07 -2.52
N GLY A 156 2.09 -12.35 -3.20
CA GLY A 156 2.95 -11.32 -2.61
C GLY A 156 2.41 -9.90 -2.63
N THR A 157 1.16 -9.67 -3.05
CA THR A 157 0.56 -8.32 -3.10
C THR A 157 -0.38 -8.07 -1.92
N SER A 158 -0.36 -6.85 -1.37
CA SER A 158 -1.20 -6.47 -0.24
C SER A 158 -2.63 -6.16 -0.70
N GLN A 159 -3.63 -6.68 0.01
CA GLN A 159 -5.02 -6.33 -0.26
C GLN A 159 -5.36 -4.97 0.38
N PRO A 160 -5.97 -4.03 -0.36
CA PRO A 160 -6.47 -2.79 0.23
C PRO A 160 -7.66 -3.05 1.15
N MET A 161 -8.03 -2.04 1.93
CA MET A 161 -9.17 -2.12 2.85
C MET A 161 -10.50 -2.44 2.14
N GLY A 162 -11.35 -3.20 2.82
CA GLY A 162 -12.68 -3.59 2.34
C GLY A 162 -12.73 -4.98 1.69
N GLU A 163 -13.89 -5.62 1.76
CA GLU A 163 -14.09 -6.92 1.16
C GLU A 163 -14.02 -6.84 -0.37
N THR A 164 -13.54 -7.89 -1.03
CA THR A 164 -13.63 -8.01 -2.49
C THR A 164 -15.10 -8.20 -2.89
N VAL A 165 -15.64 -7.24 -3.64
CA VAL A 165 -17.05 -7.25 -4.09
C VAL A 165 -17.22 -7.60 -5.56
N ASP A 166 -16.16 -7.47 -6.37
CA ASP A 166 -16.15 -7.87 -7.77
C ASP A 166 -14.75 -8.35 -8.19
N SER A 167 -14.68 -9.15 -9.26
CA SER A 167 -13.41 -9.63 -9.79
C SER A 167 -13.49 -9.98 -11.28
N VAL A 168 -12.44 -9.64 -12.03
CA VAL A 168 -12.32 -9.94 -13.46
C VAL A 168 -11.00 -10.64 -13.74
N ALA A 169 -11.08 -11.85 -14.29
CA ALA A 169 -9.88 -12.60 -14.72
C ALA A 169 -9.31 -12.04 -16.02
N LEU A 170 -8.02 -11.73 -16.03
CA LEU A 170 -7.28 -11.29 -17.21
C LEU A 170 -6.99 -12.52 -18.11
N GLY A 171 -7.28 -12.41 -19.41
CA GLY A 171 -7.04 -13.50 -20.37
C GLY A 171 -8.27 -14.23 -20.94
N ALA A 172 -9.51 -13.86 -20.54
CA ALA A 172 -10.72 -14.45 -21.12
C ALA A 172 -11.19 -13.77 -22.43
N GLN A 173 -10.72 -12.57 -22.75
CA GLN A 173 -11.32 -11.74 -23.81
C GLN A 173 -10.56 -11.79 -25.16
N GLY A 174 -9.63 -12.74 -25.32
CA GLY A 174 -8.85 -12.96 -26.54
C GLY A 174 -9.37 -14.02 -27.52
N SER A 175 -10.60 -14.55 -27.38
CA SER A 175 -11.10 -15.61 -28.28
C SER A 175 -12.50 -15.36 -28.85
N ALA A 176 -12.73 -14.18 -29.44
CA ALA A 176 -13.70 -14.08 -30.54
C ALA A 176 -13.14 -14.77 -31.80
N GLY A 177 -13.07 -16.11 -31.79
CA GLY A 177 -12.76 -16.90 -32.99
C GLY A 177 -11.83 -18.09 -32.79
N SER A 178 -12.27 -19.13 -32.09
CA SER A 178 -11.78 -20.49 -32.35
C SER A 178 -12.84 -21.52 -31.97
N VAL A 179 -13.38 -22.17 -32.99
CA VAL A 179 -14.22 -23.35 -32.85
C VAL A 179 -13.30 -24.56 -32.86
N GLY A 180 -13.23 -25.28 -31.74
CA GLY A 180 -12.83 -26.68 -31.70
C GLY A 180 -11.42 -26.99 -31.20
N GLY A 181 -11.35 -27.97 -30.29
CA GLY A 181 -10.13 -28.67 -29.92
C GLY A 181 -10.02 -28.87 -28.42
N ALA A 182 -10.70 -29.89 -27.90
CA ALA A 182 -10.38 -30.43 -26.59
C ALA A 182 -9.01 -31.10 -26.68
N ASP A 183 -7.97 -30.41 -26.24
CA ASP A 183 -6.73 -31.04 -25.82
C ASP A 183 -6.50 -30.68 -24.34
N ASP A 184 -6.68 -31.72 -23.55
CA ASP A 184 -6.34 -31.91 -22.16
C ASP A 184 -4.82 -31.74 -21.98
N THR A 185 -4.38 -30.49 -21.82
CA THR A 185 -3.13 -30.18 -21.15
C THR A 185 -3.50 -29.49 -19.85
N GLY A 186 -3.41 -30.25 -18.76
CA GLY A 186 -3.63 -29.75 -17.42
C GLY A 186 -2.72 -28.57 -17.11
N ASP A 187 -3.30 -27.38 -17.19
CA ASP A 187 -2.85 -26.22 -16.44
C ASP A 187 -3.68 -26.16 -15.15
N GLU A 188 -3.31 -27.00 -14.18
CA GLU A 188 -3.76 -26.85 -12.79
C GLU A 188 -2.81 -25.88 -12.06
N GLY A 189 -2.52 -24.74 -12.70
CA GLY A 189 -1.44 -23.82 -12.32
C GLY A 189 -1.81 -22.33 -12.33
N ALA A 190 -2.89 -21.92 -13.01
CA ALA A 190 -3.47 -20.59 -12.84
C ALA A 190 -4.18 -20.47 -11.46
N GLY A 191 -3.38 -20.37 -10.39
CA GLY A 191 -3.82 -19.73 -9.16
C GLY A 191 -4.25 -18.29 -9.44
N GLU A 192 -4.81 -17.59 -8.46
CA GLU A 192 -5.43 -16.25 -8.54
C GLU A 192 -4.58 -15.12 -9.18
N ALA A 193 -3.35 -15.42 -9.63
CA ALA A 193 -2.51 -14.67 -10.54
C ALA A 193 -3.28 -14.10 -11.74
N GLY A 194 -3.31 -12.77 -11.84
CA GLY A 194 -3.93 -12.08 -12.98
C GLY A 194 -5.44 -11.91 -12.87
N VAL A 195 -5.99 -11.89 -11.66
CA VAL A 195 -7.37 -11.43 -11.42
C VAL A 195 -7.33 -9.98 -10.93
N VAL A 196 -8.09 -9.08 -11.55
CA VAL A 196 -8.35 -7.74 -11.02
C VAL A 196 -9.48 -7.84 -10.01
N HIS A 197 -9.23 -7.44 -8.77
CA HIS A 197 -10.22 -7.38 -7.71
C HIS A 197 -10.68 -5.94 -7.49
N ALA A 198 -11.97 -5.76 -7.23
CA ALA A 198 -12.53 -4.50 -6.75
C ALA A 198 -13.01 -4.67 -5.31
N HIS A 199 -12.60 -3.75 -4.46
CA HIS A 199 -12.89 -3.73 -3.04
C HIS A 199 -14.04 -2.77 -2.74
N GLU A 200 -14.76 -2.98 -1.64
CA GLU A 200 -15.91 -2.16 -1.23
C GLU A 200 -15.63 -0.65 -1.36
N CYS A 201 -16.33 0.00 -2.30
CA CYS A 201 -16.25 1.45 -2.50
C CYS A 201 -17.54 1.97 -3.15
N GLU A 202 -18.04 3.11 -2.68
CA GLU A 202 -19.24 3.76 -3.23
C GLU A 202 -19.05 4.25 -4.69
N GLY A 203 -17.80 4.43 -5.10
CA GLY A 203 -17.45 4.86 -6.46
C GLY A 203 -17.62 3.79 -7.53
N LEU A 204 -17.80 2.52 -7.15
CA LEU A 204 -17.89 1.40 -8.10
C LEU A 204 -19.19 1.42 -8.94
N GLY A 205 -19.11 0.83 -10.14
CA GLY A 205 -20.24 0.71 -11.06
C GLY A 205 -20.58 1.99 -11.83
N ARG A 206 -19.75 3.03 -11.70
CA ARG A 206 -19.86 4.30 -12.44
C ARG A 206 -19.05 4.24 -13.74
N ASP A 207 -19.43 5.06 -14.71
CA ASP A 207 -18.69 5.13 -15.97
C ASP A 207 -17.29 5.75 -15.73
N ILE A 208 -16.25 5.09 -16.22
CA ILE A 208 -14.88 5.60 -16.24
C ILE A 208 -14.46 5.86 -17.70
N ALA A 209 -13.76 6.97 -17.96
CA ALA A 209 -13.23 7.22 -19.28
C ALA A 209 -12.06 6.27 -19.56
N ARG A 210 -11.89 5.84 -20.82
CA ARG A 210 -10.79 4.94 -21.21
C ARG A 210 -9.42 5.45 -20.78
N GLU A 211 -9.17 6.75 -20.94
CA GLU A 211 -7.91 7.37 -20.54
C GLU A 211 -7.66 7.23 -19.03
N ASP A 212 -8.68 7.50 -18.21
CA ASP A 212 -8.60 7.33 -16.75
C ASP A 212 -8.44 5.85 -16.35
N ALA A 213 -9.09 4.93 -17.05
CA ALA A 213 -8.95 3.50 -16.84
C ALA A 213 -7.54 3.00 -17.19
N GLU A 214 -6.93 3.52 -18.26
CA GLU A 214 -5.55 3.20 -18.62
C GLU A 214 -4.54 3.82 -17.64
N ASP A 215 -4.79 5.03 -17.14
CA ASP A 215 -3.98 5.65 -16.10
C ASP A 215 -4.01 4.81 -14.82
N LEU A 216 -5.20 4.38 -14.39
CA LEU A 216 -5.38 3.50 -13.24
C LEU A 216 -4.76 2.12 -13.47
N ALA A 217 -4.89 1.56 -14.67
CA ALA A 217 -4.25 0.29 -15.05
C ALA A 217 -2.73 0.34 -14.98
N ARG A 218 -2.12 1.46 -15.43
CA ARG A 218 -0.66 1.66 -15.34
C ARG A 218 -0.20 1.75 -13.89
N ALA A 219 -0.92 2.51 -13.06
CA ALA A 219 -0.64 2.60 -11.63
C ALA A 219 -0.83 1.25 -10.92
N LEU A 220 -1.86 0.49 -11.29
CA LEU A 220 -2.17 -0.82 -10.72
C LEU A 220 -1.08 -1.85 -11.06
N LYS A 221 -0.61 -1.86 -12.32
CA LYS A 221 0.53 -2.67 -12.73
C LYS A 221 1.81 -2.26 -12.00
N GLU A 222 2.09 -0.95 -11.90
CA GLU A 222 3.25 -0.43 -11.17
C GLU A 222 3.23 -0.89 -9.71
N ARG A 223 2.07 -0.78 -9.05
CA ARG A 223 1.85 -1.26 -7.70
C ARG A 223 2.15 -2.74 -7.55
N ALA A 224 1.57 -3.60 -8.40
CA ALA A 224 1.77 -5.05 -8.31
C ALA A 224 3.25 -5.43 -8.45
N VAL A 225 3.95 -4.81 -9.40
CA VAL A 225 5.40 -5.01 -9.58
C VAL A 225 6.17 -4.54 -8.35
N ARG A 226 5.86 -3.35 -7.84
CA ARG A 226 6.57 -2.77 -6.69
C ARG A 226 6.34 -3.59 -5.42
N GLU A 227 5.12 -3.98 -5.10
CA GLU A 227 4.81 -4.84 -3.94
C GLU A 227 5.65 -6.12 -3.94
N LEU A 228 5.81 -6.76 -5.10
CA LEU A 228 6.63 -7.97 -5.23
C LEU A 228 8.13 -7.69 -5.12
N GLU A 229 8.62 -6.59 -5.69
CA GLU A 229 10.03 -6.16 -5.52
C GLU A 229 10.36 -5.87 -4.06
N GLU A 230 9.46 -5.19 -3.35
CA GLU A 230 9.58 -4.84 -1.93
C GLU A 230 9.54 -6.09 -1.05
N ALA A 231 8.61 -7.02 -1.32
CA ALA A 231 8.52 -8.30 -0.61
C ALA A 231 9.79 -9.16 -0.79
N ILE A 232 10.34 -9.22 -2.01
CA ILE A 232 11.61 -9.89 -2.30
C ILE A 232 12.76 -9.22 -1.52
N ALA A 233 12.81 -7.88 -1.53
CA ALA A 233 13.86 -7.14 -0.86
C ALA A 233 13.81 -7.29 0.67
N VAL A 234 12.61 -7.26 1.29
CA VAL A 234 12.42 -7.56 2.71
C VAL A 234 12.96 -8.95 3.03
N ARG A 235 12.55 -9.98 2.26
CA ARG A 235 13.03 -11.35 2.44
C ARG A 235 14.55 -11.45 2.36
N ASP A 236 15.15 -10.78 1.38
CA ASP A 236 16.58 -10.87 1.10
C ASP A 236 17.45 -10.08 2.11
N ASN A 237 16.91 -9.00 2.68
CA ASN A 237 17.59 -8.16 3.66
C ASN A 237 17.26 -8.51 5.13
N TYR A 238 16.26 -9.36 5.36
CA TYR A 238 15.80 -9.70 6.71
C TYR A 238 16.90 -10.36 7.55
N ALA A 239 17.12 -9.79 8.73
CA ALA A 239 17.88 -10.37 9.81
C ALA A 239 17.12 -10.14 11.13
N PRO A 240 16.92 -11.15 11.99
CA PRO A 240 16.24 -10.96 13.27
C PRO A 240 16.90 -9.87 14.11
N ALA A 241 16.13 -8.91 14.61
CA ALA A 241 16.66 -7.77 15.35
C ALA A 241 16.69 -7.99 16.87
N ASN A 242 15.78 -8.81 17.41
CA ASN A 242 15.65 -9.07 18.86
C ASN A 242 15.56 -7.77 19.70
N PRO A 243 14.53 -6.92 19.47
CA PRO A 243 14.39 -5.65 20.18
C PRO A 243 14.30 -5.84 21.70
N ASP A 244 14.83 -4.88 22.44
CA ASP A 244 14.64 -4.80 23.89
C ASP A 244 13.17 -4.45 24.23
N ALA A 245 12.79 -4.59 25.51
CA ALA A 245 11.47 -4.18 25.97
C ALA A 245 11.23 -2.67 25.68
N GLY A 246 10.05 -2.35 25.16
CA GLY A 246 9.72 -1.00 24.69
C GLY A 246 10.39 -0.55 23.39
N GLU A 247 11.09 -1.45 22.67
CA GLU A 247 11.68 -1.16 21.36
C GLU A 247 10.83 -1.74 20.22
N VAL A 248 10.64 -0.94 19.17
CA VAL A 248 9.98 -1.34 17.93
C VAL A 248 11.00 -1.32 16.80
N VAL A 249 11.08 -2.44 16.08
CA VAL A 249 11.85 -2.56 14.85
C VAL A 249 10.91 -2.79 13.67
N VAL A 250 11.11 -2.02 12.61
CA VAL A 250 10.39 -2.20 11.33
C VAL A 250 11.37 -2.73 10.31
N HIS A 251 11.08 -3.88 9.72
CA HIS A 251 11.85 -4.43 8.60
C HIS A 251 11.20 -4.01 7.30
N ASP A 252 11.85 -3.17 6.51
CA ASP A 252 11.40 -2.83 5.16
C ASP A 252 12.37 -3.35 4.09
N SER A 253 12.13 -3.00 2.83
CA SER A 253 12.96 -3.42 1.70
C SER A 253 14.41 -2.95 1.79
N GLU A 254 14.73 -1.99 2.65
CA GLU A 254 16.08 -1.48 2.89
C GLU A 254 16.70 -2.01 4.19
N GLY A 255 16.02 -2.92 4.88
CA GLY A 255 16.47 -3.58 6.12
C GLY A 255 15.77 -3.08 7.38
N ALA A 256 16.35 -3.40 8.54
CA ALA A 256 15.80 -3.05 9.84
C ALA A 256 15.90 -1.54 10.11
N LYS A 257 14.81 -0.95 10.60
CA LYS A 257 14.68 0.46 10.95
C LYS A 257 14.18 0.61 12.38
N ARG A 258 14.55 1.73 13.01
CA ARG A 258 13.86 2.24 14.19
C ARG A 258 12.51 2.82 13.79
N ILE A 259 11.64 3.02 14.76
CA ILE A 259 10.30 3.61 14.60
C ILE A 259 10.29 5.03 13.97
N ASP A 260 11.43 5.73 13.94
CA ASP A 260 11.60 7.03 13.27
C ASP A 260 12.12 6.91 11.82
N GLY A 261 12.13 5.70 11.25
CA GLY A 261 12.58 5.44 9.89
C GLY A 261 14.11 5.37 9.72
N THR A 262 14.89 5.66 10.78
CA THR A 262 16.35 5.58 10.70
C THR A 262 16.82 4.12 10.69
N PRO A 263 17.88 3.78 9.94
CA PRO A 263 18.43 2.43 9.95
C PRO A 263 18.85 1.97 11.36
N LEU A 264 18.44 0.77 11.76
CA LEU A 264 19.01 0.09 12.91
C LEU A 264 20.45 -0.28 12.51
N GLU A 265 21.45 0.21 13.25
CA GLU A 265 22.83 -0.11 12.89
C GLU A 265 23.00 -1.63 12.91
N ALA A 266 23.50 -2.21 11.82
CA ALA A 266 23.85 -3.62 11.84
C ALA A 266 24.93 -3.77 12.92
N ASP A 267 24.63 -4.52 13.98
CA ASP A 267 25.63 -5.01 14.92
C ASP A 267 26.65 -5.79 14.09
N THR A 268 27.67 -5.08 13.62
CA THR A 268 28.81 -5.69 13.01
C THR A 268 29.51 -6.30 14.20
N GLU A 269 29.28 -7.60 14.44
CA GLU A 269 30.04 -8.38 15.41
C GLU A 269 31.52 -8.06 15.21
N THR A 270 32.06 -7.15 16.03
CA THR A 270 33.49 -7.04 16.22
C THR A 270 33.90 -8.36 16.83
N GLY A 271 34.28 -9.29 15.96
CA GLY A 271 34.83 -10.58 16.33
C GLY A 271 35.89 -10.36 17.39
N SER A 272 35.60 -10.86 18.59
CA SER A 272 36.56 -11.02 19.66
C SER A 272 37.62 -12.04 19.23
N GLU A 273 38.58 -11.59 18.41
CA GLU A 273 39.91 -12.21 18.37
C GLU A 273 40.59 -11.95 19.73
N GLY A 274 40.49 -12.91 20.64
CA GLY A 274 41.19 -12.80 21.90
C GLY A 274 40.85 -13.84 22.96
N ASP A 275 41.13 -15.12 22.71
CA ASP A 275 42.01 -15.88 23.61
C ASP A 275 42.36 -17.25 23.01
N ARG A 276 43.58 -17.38 22.50
CA ARG A 276 44.27 -18.68 22.49
C ARG A 276 45.41 -18.56 23.49
N ARG A 277 45.26 -19.23 24.62
CA ARG A 277 46.36 -19.66 25.48
C ARG A 277 46.20 -21.13 25.82
#